data_AF-A0A7X8CV48-F1
#
_entry.id   AF-A0A7X8CV48-F1
#
_cell.length_a   1.000
_cell.length_b   1.000
_cell.length_c   1.000
_cell.angle_alpha   90.00
_cell.angle_beta   90.00
_cell.angle_gamma   90.00
#
_symmetry.space_group_name_H-M   'P 1'
#
loop_
_entity.id
_entity.type
_entity.pdbx_description
1 polymer ?
#
loop_
_entity_poly.entity_id
_entity_poly.type
_entity_poly.pdbx_seq_one_letter_code
_entity_poly.pdbx_strand_id
1 'polypeptide(L)'
;MNPFLGALELILSGDREIFLIAGTTLRFSFWSTAFTTLPGLALGILLANHRFPGRRAAAAVVSSLTALPTVVIGLFVYSLISRSGPLGRLGWLFAPPGVVLGQTLLALPVVVSLVYTGLSKLDARFTETLVTLGAGRLRRLASTLFEAKYVLASALLNAFGRVTGEVGVSMMLGGNIRWYTR
;
A
#
# COMPACT_ATOMS: atom_id res chain seq x y z
N MET A 1 -24.57 -1.42 30.85
CA MET A 1 -24.24 -2.58 29.99
C MET A 1 -22.74 -2.54 29.73
N ASN A 2 -21.99 -3.61 29.99
CA ASN A 2 -20.53 -3.61 29.79
C ASN A 2 -20.25 -3.67 28.27
N PRO A 3 -19.69 -2.61 27.65
CA PRO A 3 -19.49 -2.56 26.20
C PRO A 3 -18.60 -3.69 25.67
N PHE A 4 -17.70 -4.21 26.51
CA PHE A 4 -16.86 -5.37 26.17
C PHE A 4 -17.68 -6.65 26.00
N LEU A 5 -18.63 -6.90 26.91
CA LEU A 5 -19.51 -8.08 26.82
C LEU A 5 -20.46 -7.99 25.63
N GLY A 6 -21.00 -6.79 25.34
CA GLY A 6 -21.82 -6.58 24.15
C GLY A 6 -21.07 -6.80 22.84
N ALA A 7 -19.78 -6.41 22.77
CA ALA A 7 -18.95 -6.69 21.60
C ALA A 7 -18.69 -8.20 21.42
N LEU A 8 -18.41 -8.93 22.51
CA LEU A 8 -18.22 -10.38 22.46
C LEU A 8 -19.51 -11.10 22.03
N GLU A 9 -20.66 -10.67 22.53
CA GLU A 9 -21.96 -11.23 22.16
C GLU A 9 -22.25 -11.03 20.67
N LEU A 10 -21.99 -9.85 20.12
CA LEU A 10 -22.14 -9.59 18.68
C LEU A 10 -21.21 -10.45 17.80
N ILE A 11 -19.98 -10.70 18.25
CA ILE A 11 -19.02 -11.56 17.53
C ILE A 11 -19.46 -13.03 17.59
N LEU A 12 -19.82 -13.51 18.78
CA LEU A 12 -20.19 -14.90 19.02
C LEU A 12 -21.56 -15.26 18.42
N SER A 13 -22.49 -14.29 18.38
CA SER A 13 -23.82 -14.46 17.77
C SER A 13 -23.79 -14.48 16.24
N GLY A 14 -22.65 -14.18 15.61
CA GLY A 14 -22.54 -14.22 14.15
C GLY A 14 -23.21 -13.04 13.48
N ASP A 15 -23.21 -11.84 14.09
CA ASP A 15 -23.95 -10.70 13.55
C ASP A 15 -23.58 -10.39 12.11
N ARG A 16 -24.57 -10.48 11.22
CA ARG A 16 -24.36 -10.41 9.77
C ARG A 16 -23.80 -9.05 9.34
N GLU A 17 -24.11 -7.97 10.04
CA GLU A 17 -23.61 -6.62 9.73
C GLU A 17 -22.11 -6.52 10.04
N ILE A 18 -21.66 -7.07 11.17
CA ILE A 18 -20.23 -7.07 11.53
C ILE A 18 -19.40 -7.84 10.53
N PHE A 19 -19.83 -9.05 10.15
CA PHE A 19 -19.10 -9.86 9.17
C PHE A 19 -19.09 -9.22 7.78
N LEU A 20 -20.14 -8.49 7.40
CA LEU A 20 -20.18 -7.74 6.15
C LEU A 20 -19.23 -6.53 6.14
N ILE A 21 -19.15 -5.79 7.25
CA ILE A 21 -18.19 -4.69 7.41
C ILE A 21 -16.77 -5.23 7.35
N ALA A 22 -16.47 -6.29 8.12
CA ALA A 22 -15.16 -6.93 8.14
C ALA A 22 -14.75 -7.44 6.75
N GLY A 23 -15.68 -8.11 6.04
CA GLY A 23 -15.46 -8.58 4.67
C GLY A 23 -15.21 -7.43 3.68
N THR A 24 -15.93 -6.31 3.82
CA THR A 24 -15.73 -5.13 2.96
C THR A 24 -14.36 -4.51 3.18
N THR A 25 -13.94 -4.33 4.44
CA THR A 25 -12.60 -3.84 4.79
C THR A 25 -11.51 -4.75 4.24
N LEU A 26 -11.63 -6.07 4.47
CA LEU A 26 -10.66 -7.04 3.94
C LEU A 26 -10.57 -6.99 2.41
N ARG A 27 -11.71 -6.87 1.72
CA ARG A 27 -11.77 -6.76 0.26
C ARG A 27 -11.08 -5.49 -0.22
N PHE A 28 -11.35 -4.33 0.39
CA PHE A 28 -10.70 -3.08 0.00
C PHE A 28 -9.20 -3.11 0.30
N SER A 29 -8.80 -3.57 1.49
CA SER A 29 -7.38 -3.72 1.83
C SER A 29 -6.63 -4.65 0.89
N PHE A 30 -7.25 -5.77 0.51
CA PHE A 30 -6.67 -6.72 -0.43
C PHE A 30 -6.43 -6.07 -1.80
N TRP A 31 -7.46 -5.47 -2.39
CA TRP A 31 -7.36 -4.84 -3.71
C TRP A 31 -6.40 -3.66 -3.72
N SER A 32 -6.48 -2.79 -2.71
CA SER A 32 -5.56 -1.66 -2.57
C SER A 32 -4.12 -2.14 -2.47
N THR A 33 -3.84 -3.14 -1.64
CA THR A 33 -2.49 -3.71 -1.52
C THR A 33 -2.03 -4.35 -2.83
N ALA A 34 -2.91 -5.07 -3.53
CA ALA A 34 -2.59 -5.67 -4.82
C ALA A 34 -2.23 -4.59 -5.87
N PHE A 35 -3.01 -3.51 -5.96
CA PHE A 35 -2.72 -2.40 -6.87
C PHE A 35 -1.50 -1.59 -6.46
N THR A 36 -1.17 -1.53 -5.17
CA THR A 36 0.07 -0.91 -4.69
C THR A 36 1.30 -1.77 -4.99
N THR A 37 1.16 -3.09 -4.96
CA THR A 37 2.28 -4.04 -5.04
C THR A 37 3.11 -3.82 -6.30
N LEU A 38 2.50 -3.85 -7.48
CA LEU A 38 3.21 -3.73 -8.75
C LEU A 38 4.03 -2.42 -8.86
N PRO A 39 3.43 -1.22 -8.73
CA PRO A 39 4.17 0.03 -8.83
C PRO A 39 5.12 0.22 -7.63
N GLY A 40 4.74 -0.19 -6.43
CA GLY A 40 5.55 -0.05 -5.22
C GLY A 40 6.84 -0.88 -5.29
N LEU A 41 6.72 -2.15 -5.68
CA LEU A 41 7.87 -3.01 -5.91
C LEU A 41 8.75 -2.47 -7.05
N ALA A 42 8.15 -2.14 -8.20
CA ALA A 42 8.90 -1.64 -9.35
C ALA A 42 9.72 -0.38 -8.99
N LEU A 43 9.08 0.62 -8.38
CA LEU A 43 9.76 1.86 -7.98
C LEU A 43 10.81 1.62 -6.88
N GLY A 44 10.51 0.78 -5.88
CA GLY A 44 11.46 0.45 -4.81
C GLY A 44 12.70 -0.28 -5.33
N ILE A 45 12.51 -1.24 -6.24
CA ILE A 45 13.58 -1.99 -6.90
C ILE A 45 14.41 -1.07 -7.78
N LEU A 46 13.77 -0.21 -8.59
CA LEU A 46 14.46 0.77 -9.43
C LEU A 46 15.32 1.71 -8.58
N LEU A 47 14.78 2.22 -7.49
CA LEU A 47 15.47 3.11 -6.57
C LEU A 47 16.65 2.42 -5.86
N ALA A 48 16.52 1.13 -5.55
CA ALA A 48 17.57 0.34 -4.90
C ALA A 48 18.71 -0.05 -5.86
N ASN A 49 18.39 -0.46 -7.10
CA ASN A 49 19.35 -1.07 -8.02
C ASN A 49 19.99 -0.08 -8.99
N HIS A 50 19.33 1.03 -9.34
CA HIS A 50 19.92 2.03 -10.24
C HIS A 50 20.71 3.08 -9.47
N ARG A 51 21.87 3.48 -10.03
CA ARG A 51 22.67 4.61 -9.55
C ARG A 51 22.48 5.78 -10.52
N PHE A 52 21.69 6.78 -10.11
CA PHE A 52 21.44 8.00 -10.87
C PHE A 52 21.62 9.23 -9.97
N PRO A 53 22.00 10.40 -10.53
CA PRO A 53 22.14 11.62 -9.74
C PRO A 53 20.79 12.03 -9.15
N GLY A 54 20.73 12.25 -7.84
CA GLY A 54 19.48 12.59 -7.13
C GLY A 54 18.74 11.41 -6.47
N ARG A 55 19.23 10.17 -6.61
CA ARG A 55 18.63 8.99 -5.95
C ARG A 55 18.38 9.18 -4.44
N ARG A 56 19.33 9.78 -3.72
CA ARG A 56 19.18 10.03 -2.26
C ARG A 56 18.05 11.01 -1.97
N ALA A 57 17.90 12.05 -2.79
CA ALA A 57 16.80 13.00 -2.67
C ALA A 57 15.45 12.32 -2.97
N ALA A 58 15.38 11.50 -4.02
CA ALA A 58 14.17 10.73 -4.34
C ALA A 58 13.79 9.78 -3.19
N ALA A 59 14.76 9.06 -2.62
CA ALA A 59 14.53 8.22 -1.44
C ALA A 59 14.07 9.00 -0.21
N ALA A 60 14.66 10.18 0.02
CA ALA A 60 14.24 11.08 1.11
C ALA A 60 12.80 11.56 0.90
N VAL A 61 12.43 11.97 -0.32
CA VAL A 61 11.06 12.38 -0.65
C VAL A 61 10.08 11.25 -0.39
N VAL A 62 10.34 10.05 -0.91
CA VAL A 62 9.47 8.88 -0.70
C VAL A 62 9.31 8.57 0.78
N SER A 63 10.39 8.59 1.56
CA SER A 63 10.33 8.38 3.01
C SER A 63 9.58 9.50 3.74
N SER A 64 9.68 10.75 3.30
CA SER A 64 8.88 11.84 3.85
C SER A 64 7.40 11.66 3.54
N LEU A 65 7.04 11.12 2.37
CA LEU A 65 5.65 10.84 2.01
C LEU A 65 4.98 9.82 2.94
N THR A 66 5.74 8.90 3.56
CA THR A 66 5.16 7.95 4.53
C THR A 66 4.69 8.62 5.83
N ALA A 67 5.21 9.81 6.13
CA ALA A 67 4.82 10.60 7.29
C ALA A 67 3.61 11.53 7.02
N LEU A 68 3.11 11.58 5.77
CA LEU A 68 1.98 12.44 5.45
C LEU A 68 0.72 12.02 6.23
N PRO A 69 -0.04 12.98 6.78
CA PRO A 69 -1.33 12.69 7.37
C PRO A 69 -2.27 12.08 6.33
N THR A 70 -3.02 11.07 6.75
CA THR A 70 -3.87 10.27 5.84
C THR A 70 -4.99 11.12 5.25
N VAL A 71 -5.46 12.12 6.01
CA VAL A 71 -6.39 13.16 5.57
C VAL A 71 -5.86 13.95 4.36
N VAL A 72 -4.57 14.29 4.32
CA VAL A 72 -3.99 15.03 3.18
C VAL A 72 -4.08 14.20 1.91
N ILE A 73 -3.79 12.90 2.02
CA ILE A 73 -3.89 11.95 0.90
C ILE A 73 -5.36 11.79 0.48
N GLY A 74 -6.27 11.68 1.45
CA GLY A 74 -7.71 11.63 1.21
C GLY A 74 -8.23 12.86 0.46
N LEU A 75 -7.86 14.07 0.90
CA LEU A 75 -8.24 15.33 0.24
C LEU A 75 -7.63 15.47 -1.16
N PHE A 76 -6.38 15.05 -1.34
CA PHE A 76 -5.73 15.04 -2.65
C PHE A 76 -6.51 14.16 -3.63
N VAL A 77 -6.82 12.93 -3.22
CA VAL A 77 -7.58 11.98 -4.05
C VAL A 77 -9.01 12.46 -4.27
N TYR A 78 -9.67 12.99 -3.23
CA TYR A 78 -10.99 13.59 -3.32
C TYR A 78 -11.02 14.69 -4.39
N SER A 79 -10.05 15.60 -4.37
CA SER A 79 -9.93 16.67 -5.36
C SER A 79 -9.86 16.11 -6.79
N LEU A 80 -9.09 15.03 -7.01
CA LEU A 80 -8.95 14.39 -8.32
C LEU A 80 -10.25 13.75 -8.81
N ILE A 81 -10.95 13.01 -7.95
CA ILE A 81 -12.15 12.23 -8.32
C ILE A 81 -13.46 12.98 -8.12
N SER A 82 -13.42 14.17 -7.52
CA SER A 82 -14.59 15.04 -7.38
C SER A 82 -15.16 15.42 -8.74
N ARG A 83 -16.44 15.81 -8.80
CA ARG A 83 -17.11 16.18 -10.06
C ARG A 83 -16.37 17.28 -10.84
N SER A 84 -15.71 18.18 -10.14
CA SER A 84 -14.91 19.28 -10.73
C SER A 84 -13.46 18.89 -10.99
N GLY A 85 -13.04 17.70 -10.55
CA GLY A 85 -11.69 17.19 -10.68
C GLY A 85 -11.41 16.54 -12.05
N PRO A 86 -10.13 16.34 -12.40
CA PRO A 86 -9.73 15.73 -13.67
C PRO A 86 -10.33 14.33 -13.91
N LEU A 87 -10.51 13.54 -12.84
CA LEU A 87 -11.08 12.19 -12.87
C LEU A 87 -12.57 12.16 -12.51
N GLY A 88 -13.22 13.33 -12.38
CA GLY A 88 -14.61 13.43 -11.94
C GLY A 88 -15.63 12.68 -12.80
N ARG A 89 -15.34 12.52 -14.10
CA ARG A 89 -16.19 11.77 -15.04
C ARG A 89 -16.29 10.28 -14.72
N LEU A 90 -15.37 9.73 -13.93
CA LEU A 90 -15.37 8.32 -13.55
C LEU A 90 -16.41 7.99 -12.47
N GLY A 91 -16.92 8.99 -11.74
CA GLY A 91 -17.93 8.78 -10.71
C GLY A 91 -17.46 7.93 -9.52
N TRP A 92 -16.15 7.94 -9.23
CA TRP A 92 -15.55 7.11 -8.17
C TRP A 92 -15.69 7.68 -6.76
N LEU A 93 -16.13 8.94 -6.65
CA LEU A 93 -16.40 9.55 -5.35
C LEU A 93 -17.60 8.86 -4.69
N PHE A 94 -17.43 8.45 -3.43
CA PHE A 94 -18.38 7.65 -2.66
C PHE A 94 -18.65 6.26 -3.23
N ALA A 95 -17.66 5.70 -3.93
CA ALA A 95 -17.72 4.37 -4.50
C ALA A 95 -16.48 3.52 -4.13
N PRO A 96 -16.60 2.18 -4.12
CA PRO A 96 -15.47 1.28 -3.84
C PRO A 96 -14.19 1.58 -4.63
N PRO A 97 -14.22 1.92 -5.94
CA PRO A 97 -13.00 2.24 -6.68
C PRO A 97 -12.27 3.49 -6.14
N GLY A 98 -13.00 4.48 -5.64
CA GLY A 98 -12.40 5.68 -5.04
C GLY A 98 -11.67 5.36 -3.73
N VAL A 99 -12.27 4.51 -2.89
CA VAL A 99 -11.63 4.02 -1.65
C VAL A 99 -10.36 3.24 -1.97
N VAL A 100 -10.44 2.30 -2.92
CA VAL A 100 -9.30 1.49 -3.33
C VAL A 100 -8.17 2.35 -3.89
N LEU A 101 -8.49 3.34 -4.73
CA LEU A 101 -7.49 4.25 -5.29
C LEU A 101 -6.81 5.10 -4.20
N GLY A 102 -7.58 5.64 -3.25
CA GLY A 102 -7.01 6.42 -2.16
C GLY A 102 -6.09 5.61 -1.25
N GLN A 103 -6.52 4.40 -0.90
CA GLN A 103 -5.72 3.46 -0.11
C GLN A 103 -4.48 2.97 -0.88
N THR A 104 -4.59 2.78 -2.20
CA THR A 104 -3.47 2.42 -3.06
C THR A 104 -2.37 3.50 -3.00
N LEU A 105 -2.78 4.76 -3.11
CA LEU A 105 -1.88 5.91 -3.08
C LEU A 105 -1.26 6.12 -1.68
N LEU A 106 -2.04 5.84 -0.63
CA LEU A 106 -1.57 5.85 0.76
C LEU A 106 -0.47 4.81 1.01
N ALA A 107 -0.64 3.59 0.51
CA ALA A 107 0.29 2.50 0.75
C ALA A 107 1.53 2.52 -0.16
N LEU A 108 1.47 3.21 -1.30
CA LEU A 108 2.56 3.28 -2.27
C LEU A 108 3.91 3.73 -1.69
N PRO A 109 4.02 4.90 -1.03
CA PRO A 109 5.32 5.34 -0.49
C PRO A 109 5.85 4.38 0.59
N VAL A 110 4.96 3.69 1.32
CA VAL A 110 5.35 2.69 2.33
C VAL A 110 6.04 1.51 1.66
N VAL A 111 5.44 0.92 0.61
CA VAL A 111 6.07 -0.19 -0.11
C VAL A 111 7.39 0.23 -0.74
N VAL A 112 7.43 1.38 -1.42
CA VAL A 112 8.65 1.86 -2.08
C VAL A 112 9.78 2.07 -1.06
N SER A 113 9.49 2.72 0.09
CA SER A 113 10.49 3.00 1.12
C SER A 113 11.03 1.72 1.78
N LEU A 114 10.14 0.76 2.10
CA LEU A 114 10.54 -0.51 2.72
C LEU A 114 11.35 -1.39 1.77
N VAL A 115 10.93 -1.50 0.50
CA VAL A 115 11.68 -2.23 -0.53
C VAL A 115 13.04 -1.59 -0.76
N TYR A 116 13.09 -0.26 -0.92
CA TYR A 116 14.35 0.47 -1.08
C TYR A 116 15.31 0.23 0.09
N THR A 117 14.82 0.40 1.32
CA THR A 117 15.63 0.27 2.53
C THR A 117 16.09 -1.16 2.75
N GLY A 118 15.23 -2.15 2.52
CA GLY A 118 15.58 -3.56 2.69
C GLY A 118 16.54 -4.06 1.62
N LEU A 119 16.35 -3.70 0.35
CA LEU A 119 17.28 -4.07 -0.72
C LEU A 119 18.64 -3.37 -0.56
N SER A 120 18.66 -2.13 -0.06
CA SER A 120 19.91 -1.40 0.20
C SER A 120 20.74 -1.98 1.36
N LYS A 121 20.16 -2.88 2.18
CA LYS A 121 20.84 -3.59 3.27
C LYS A 121 21.39 -4.95 2.85
N LEU A 122 21.11 -5.42 1.63
CA LEU A 122 21.69 -6.66 1.12
C LEU A 122 23.21 -6.52 0.99
N ASP A 123 23.93 -7.60 1.27
CA ASP A 123 25.39 -7.61 1.16
C ASP A 123 25.82 -7.33 -0.29
N ALA A 124 26.69 -6.33 -0.47
CA ALA A 124 27.25 -5.99 -1.77
C ALA A 124 27.98 -7.19 -2.40
N ARG A 125 28.58 -8.06 -1.57
CA ARG A 125 29.29 -9.29 -2.00
C ARG A 125 28.39 -10.26 -2.74
N PHE A 126 27.09 -10.29 -2.44
CA PHE A 126 26.13 -11.14 -3.17
C PHE A 126 26.07 -10.74 -4.64
N THR A 127 25.97 -9.44 -4.91
CA THR A 127 25.90 -8.92 -6.29
C THR A 127 27.21 -9.11 -7.02
N GLU A 128 28.34 -8.90 -6.34
CA GLU A 128 29.69 -9.13 -6.90
C GLU A 128 29.90 -10.61 -7.27
N THR A 129 29.49 -11.53 -6.40
CA THR A 129 29.57 -12.98 -6.65
C THR A 129 28.74 -13.40 -7.86
N LEU A 130 27.54 -12.84 -8.03
CA LEU A 130 26.74 -13.10 -9.22
C LEU A 130 27.41 -12.59 -10.50
N VAL A 131 28.13 -11.47 -10.42
CA VAL A 131 28.90 -10.95 -11.55
C VAL A 131 30.08 -11.85 -11.90
N THR A 132 30.83 -12.35 -10.90
CA THR A 132 31.96 -13.26 -11.14
C THR A 132 31.52 -14.62 -11.70
N LEU A 133 30.31 -15.10 -11.34
CA LEU A 133 29.68 -16.28 -11.92
C LEU A 133 29.09 -16.05 -13.33
N GLY A 134 29.30 -14.87 -13.93
CA GLY A 134 28.83 -14.55 -15.29
C GLY A 134 27.32 -14.35 -15.40
N ALA A 135 26.61 -14.05 -14.29
CA ALA A 135 25.17 -13.85 -14.34
C ALA A 135 24.81 -12.56 -15.10
N GLY A 136 24.01 -12.71 -16.16
CA GLY A 136 23.44 -11.57 -16.90
C GLY A 136 22.49 -10.72 -16.07
N ARG A 137 22.14 -9.52 -16.56
CA ARG A 137 21.35 -8.50 -15.81
C ARG A 137 20.05 -9.05 -15.22
N LEU A 138 19.28 -9.80 -16.01
CA LEU A 138 18.00 -10.38 -15.58
C LEU A 138 18.18 -11.47 -14.53
N ARG A 139 19.19 -12.34 -14.68
CA ARG A 139 19.49 -13.40 -13.72
C ARG A 139 19.92 -12.82 -12.38
N ARG A 140 20.76 -11.78 -12.40
CA ARG A 140 21.13 -11.05 -11.17
C ARG A 140 19.91 -10.47 -10.46
N LEU A 141 19.04 -9.78 -11.21
CA LEU A 141 17.82 -9.20 -10.64
C LEU A 141 16.93 -10.29 -10.03
N ALA A 142 16.67 -11.38 -10.74
CA ALA A 142 15.87 -12.49 -10.25
C ALA A 142 16.47 -13.11 -8.97
N SER A 143 17.78 -13.36 -8.94
CA SER A 143 18.49 -13.87 -7.76
C SER A 143 18.41 -12.91 -6.58
N THR A 144 18.59 -11.60 -6.80
CA THR A 144 18.46 -10.58 -5.75
C THR A 144 17.04 -10.52 -5.20
N LEU A 145 16.02 -10.60 -6.05
CA LEU A 145 14.62 -10.58 -5.60
C LEU A 145 14.26 -11.87 -4.84
N PHE A 146 14.81 -13.01 -5.25
CA PHE A 146 14.64 -14.27 -4.53
C PHE A 146 15.27 -14.22 -3.14
N GLU A 147 16.49 -13.68 -3.04
CA GLU A 147 17.17 -13.46 -1.76
C GLU A 147 16.38 -12.48 -0.88
N ALA A 148 15.84 -11.43 -1.48
CA ALA A 148 15.04 -10.41 -0.81
C ALA A 148 13.59 -10.83 -0.51
N LYS A 149 13.16 -12.07 -0.76
CA LYS A 149 11.74 -12.47 -0.66
C LYS A 149 11.09 -12.12 0.68
N TYR A 150 11.83 -12.21 1.78
CA TYR A 150 11.34 -11.85 3.12
C TYR A 150 11.21 -10.34 3.31
N VAL A 151 12.10 -9.56 2.70
CA VAL A 151 11.99 -8.09 2.65
C VAL A 151 10.73 -7.70 1.87
N LEU A 152 10.52 -8.32 0.70
CA LEU A 152 9.36 -8.05 -0.15
C LEU A 152 8.06 -8.44 0.56
N ALA A 153 8.01 -9.64 1.16
CA ALA A 153 6.86 -10.09 1.94
C ALA A 153 6.56 -9.14 3.12
N SER A 154 7.59 -8.72 3.85
CA SER A 154 7.43 -7.78 4.96
C SER A 154 6.90 -6.42 4.51
N ALA A 155 7.35 -5.91 3.36
CA ALA A 155 6.86 -4.67 2.78
C ALA A 155 5.36 -4.76 2.42
N LEU A 156 4.94 -5.89 1.82
CA LEU A 156 3.55 -6.12 1.46
C LEU A 156 2.65 -6.31 2.70
N LEU A 157 3.11 -7.04 3.71
CA LEU A 157 2.38 -7.20 4.97
C LEU A 157 2.23 -5.87 5.71
N ASN A 158 3.26 -5.01 5.71
CA ASN A 158 3.16 -3.66 6.26
C ASN A 158 2.17 -2.79 5.51
N ALA A 159 2.17 -2.84 4.17
CA ALA A 159 1.19 -2.13 3.35
C ALA A 159 -0.23 -2.60 3.63
N PHE A 160 -0.45 -3.92 3.70
CA PHE A 160 -1.76 -4.49 4.04
C PHE A 160 -2.23 -4.06 5.43
N GLY A 161 -1.35 -4.12 6.44
CA GLY A 161 -1.65 -3.65 7.80
C GLY A 161 -1.98 -2.17 7.84
N ARG A 162 -1.22 -1.34 7.11
CA ARG A 162 -1.45 0.11 7.00
C ARG A 162 -2.80 0.42 6.38
N VAL A 163 -3.18 -0.26 5.30
CA VAL A 163 -4.48 -0.03 4.64
C VAL A 163 -5.64 -0.53 5.50
N THR A 164 -5.49 -1.68 6.15
CA THR A 164 -6.53 -2.26 7.01
C THR A 164 -6.83 -1.39 8.23
N GLY A 165 -5.82 -0.74 8.79
CA GLY A 165 -5.98 0.22 9.87
C GLY A 165 -6.47 1.61 9.43
N GLU A 166 -6.64 1.86 8.14
CA GLU A 166 -6.94 3.20 7.64
C GLU A 166 -8.45 3.49 7.57
N VAL A 167 -8.89 4.41 8.42
CA VAL A 167 -10.29 4.85 8.49
C VAL A 167 -10.52 6.18 7.78
N GLY A 168 -9.55 7.11 7.82
CA GLY A 168 -9.74 8.48 7.34
C GLY A 168 -10.00 8.56 5.83
N VAL A 169 -9.13 7.93 5.04
CA VAL A 169 -9.28 7.86 3.57
C VAL A 169 -10.57 7.13 3.18
N SER A 170 -10.87 6.03 3.86
CA SER A 170 -12.06 5.20 3.62
C SER A 170 -13.36 5.97 3.89
N MET A 171 -13.42 6.75 4.97
CA MET A 171 -14.57 7.60 5.28
C MET A 171 -14.74 8.75 4.28
N MET A 172 -13.64 9.45 3.94
CA MET A 172 -13.68 10.60 3.03
C MET A 172 -14.09 10.22 1.62
N LEU A 173 -13.55 9.11 1.09
CA LEU A 173 -13.78 8.70 -0.29
C LEU A 173 -14.96 7.74 -0.43
N GLY A 174 -15.31 7.01 0.63
CA GLY A 174 -16.45 6.08 0.64
C GLY A 174 -17.77 6.73 1.03
N GLY A 175 -17.76 7.80 1.83
CA GLY A 175 -18.98 8.51 2.22
C GLY A 175 -19.84 7.77 3.25
N ASN A 176 -19.32 6.69 3.85
CA ASN A 176 -19.99 5.91 4.91
C ASN A 176 -21.40 5.41 4.50
N ILE A 177 -21.56 5.02 3.23
CA ILE A 177 -22.82 4.55 2.65
C ILE A 177 -23.05 3.08 3.06
N ARG A 178 -24.13 2.85 3.84
CA ARG A 178 -24.53 1.52 4.30
C ARG A 178 -24.76 0.58 3.11
N TRP A 179 -24.18 -0.62 3.18
CA TRP A 179 -24.21 -1.70 2.20
C TRP A 179 -23.42 -1.46 0.89
N TYR A 180 -22.71 -0.33 0.76
CA TYR A 180 -21.92 -0.03 -0.43
C TYR A 180 -20.45 0.25 -0.09
N THR A 181 -20.22 1.07 0.93
CA THR A 181 -18.87 1.42 1.41
C THR A 181 -18.67 1.14 2.90
N ARG A 182 -19.73 0.74 3.62
CA ARG A 182 -19.69 0.16 4.97
C ARG A 182 -20.72 -0.94 5.07
#